data_AF-A0A0W0VXT5-F1
#
_entry.id   AF-A0A0W0VXT5-F1
#
_cell.length_a   1.000
_cell.length_b   1.000
_cell.length_c   1.000
_cell.angle_alpha   90.00
_cell.angle_beta   90.00
_cell.angle_gamma   90.00
#
_symmetry.space_group_name_H-M   'P 1'
#
loop_
_entity.id
_entity.type
_entity.pdbx_description
1 polymer ?
#
loop_
_entity_poly.entity_id
_entity_poly.type
_entity_poly.pdbx_seq_one_letter_code
_entity_poly.pdbx_strand_id
1 'polypeptide(L)'
;MFSFFGGLLKAGYYTLSSLSQGKPGNFEDMRVAQKNRMNSVVDLMSNLNYSPEQIAARKQYWYSQVLFLATFLTQLSGKIDMDVQVHDKENLSKTIDTLLTKLDEESFFQNFLRFLEESENSLPISNLEEGLVTELEEQQNTVKKGDVIEEVKRLTRKGRFVIVNDAANSHRDGAAKYSKGSLEELFSRFTDQAIKLVLHFDDVHQRNADKGMSHLGVPPPQINVNDYQKRYLKMVLTIMSNLIKGEEYLESPQFFNDLFNAFPSADGLPIYFDMQNNAYEVPVDGGFFSCRVFKDTAAVKTMDKLLEHLDDPSYPIGMASFAAPDLRVLETTPLDTRATSNRILANPTEEGTLGYMIDQGISFQCEQAIAMAKKATRPVHVLFVLPGCGAFKNPEKIAAAHFVSTIKYYEEQFAENKISFNIVEYNARLAGLLDTTYQSVGKELSELNKAIHQTKNPLIKNRAIAVRESILSLYDSGNAMTDLIPLITATTNLLRCKPEEKASLIGDYKKLVENFHKQPDDLSHNLHAAMMKFVSGIARFFGIKHFDKDAAFKDSANELTSNLSDKGSTPEDSVLKL
;
A
#
# COMPACT_ATOMS: atom_id res chain seq x y z
N MET A 1 17.83 -25.29 15.94
CA MET A 1 16.49 -25.67 16.45
C MET A 1 16.18 -25.01 17.80
N PHE A 2 17.02 -25.13 18.83
CA PHE A 2 16.84 -24.41 20.11
C PHE A 2 16.87 -22.86 19.99
N SER A 3 17.72 -22.30 19.12
CA SER A 3 17.77 -20.85 18.85
C SER A 3 16.49 -20.31 18.20
N PHE A 4 15.93 -21.06 17.25
CA PHE A 4 14.67 -20.74 16.57
C PHE A 4 13.49 -20.71 17.56
N PHE A 5 13.33 -21.73 18.40
CA PHE A 5 12.27 -21.75 19.41
C PHE A 5 12.44 -20.63 20.45
N GLY A 6 13.68 -20.31 20.84
CA GLY A 6 13.97 -19.14 21.67
C GLY A 6 13.54 -17.82 21.02
N GLY A 7 13.84 -17.64 19.73
CA GLY A 7 13.41 -16.47 18.96
C GLY A 7 11.88 -16.39 18.81
N LEU A 8 11.21 -17.51 18.58
CA LEU A 8 9.75 -17.60 18.51
C LEU A 8 9.08 -17.21 19.84
N LEU A 9 9.60 -17.70 20.97
CA LEU A 9 9.09 -17.34 22.29
C LEU A 9 9.26 -15.85 22.59
N LYS A 10 10.42 -15.27 22.24
CA LYS A 10 10.66 -13.83 22.39
C LYS A 10 9.75 -12.99 21.50
N ALA A 11 9.59 -13.37 20.22
CA ALA A 11 8.69 -12.67 19.31
C ALA A 11 7.23 -12.74 19.81
N GLY A 12 6.81 -13.89 20.33
CA GLY A 12 5.52 -14.06 21.00
C GLY A 12 5.39 -13.14 22.23
N TYR A 13 6.40 -13.10 23.09
CA TYR A 13 6.44 -12.19 24.25
C TYR A 13 6.31 -10.72 23.85
N TYR A 14 7.08 -10.24 22.88
CA TYR A 14 7.03 -8.85 22.43
C TYR A 14 5.69 -8.50 21.78
N THR A 15 5.11 -9.44 21.02
CA THR A 15 3.78 -9.29 20.41
C THR A 15 2.70 -9.17 21.49
N LEU A 16 2.70 -10.07 22.48
CA LEU A 16 1.75 -10.03 23.61
C LEU A 16 1.93 -8.76 24.45
N SER A 17 3.17 -8.34 24.69
CA SER A 17 3.47 -7.08 25.40
C SER A 17 2.96 -5.87 24.63
N SER A 18 3.01 -5.90 23.29
CA SER A 18 2.53 -4.80 22.46
C SER A 18 1.00 -4.75 22.44
N LEU A 19 0.34 -5.90 22.40
CA LEU A 19 -1.11 -6.02 22.54
C LEU A 19 -1.59 -5.48 23.90
N SER A 20 -0.93 -5.84 25.00
CA SER A 20 -1.35 -5.42 26.34
C SER A 20 -1.17 -3.92 26.61
N GLN A 21 -0.14 -3.32 26.03
CA GLN A 21 0.16 -1.90 26.25
C GLN A 21 -0.65 -0.96 25.34
N GLY A 22 -1.36 -1.45 24.31
CA GLY A 22 -2.17 -0.62 23.40
C GLY A 22 -1.39 0.24 22.39
N LYS A 23 -1.79 1.51 22.20
CA LYS A 23 -1.13 2.46 21.27
C LYS A 23 0.02 3.20 21.98
N PRO A 24 1.09 3.65 21.29
CA PRO A 24 2.14 4.47 21.91
C PRO A 24 1.58 5.81 22.38
N GLY A 25 1.94 6.26 23.59
CA GLY A 25 1.50 7.57 24.10
C GLY A 25 2.42 8.71 23.66
N ASN A 26 3.68 8.41 23.34
CA ASN A 26 4.71 9.37 22.98
C ASN A 26 5.78 8.75 22.06
N PHE A 27 6.72 9.58 21.60
CA PHE A 27 7.79 9.16 20.68
C PHE A 27 8.75 8.11 21.29
N GLU A 28 9.04 8.19 22.59
CA GLU A 28 9.91 7.24 23.27
C GLU A 28 9.27 5.85 23.34
N ASP A 29 7.97 5.77 23.62
CA ASP A 29 7.22 4.50 23.61
C ASP A 29 7.29 3.84 22.22
N MET A 30 7.14 4.65 21.16
CA MET A 30 7.24 4.19 19.78
C MET A 30 8.65 3.70 19.45
N ARG A 31 9.68 4.40 19.93
CA ARG A 31 11.10 4.00 19.78
C ARG A 31 11.38 2.65 20.47
N VAL A 32 10.84 2.44 21.67
CA VAL A 32 10.91 1.15 22.37
C VAL A 32 10.20 0.06 21.57
N ALA A 33 9.03 0.35 21.00
CA ALA A 33 8.31 -0.59 20.16
C ALA A 33 9.09 -0.96 18.89
N GLN A 34 9.75 0.01 18.24
CA GLN A 34 10.64 -0.23 17.10
C GLN A 34 11.81 -1.16 17.47
N LYS A 35 12.41 -0.98 18.65
CA LYS A 35 13.46 -1.88 19.16
C LYS A 35 12.94 -3.29 19.42
N ASN A 36 11.77 -3.42 20.03
CA ASN A 36 11.13 -4.72 20.28
C ASN A 36 10.79 -5.44 18.97
N ARG A 37 10.30 -4.69 17.98
CA ARG A 37 10.04 -5.17 16.62
C ARG A 37 11.31 -5.67 15.96
N MET A 38 12.40 -4.88 15.99
CA MET A 38 13.72 -5.28 15.50
C MET A 38 14.15 -6.60 16.16
N ASN A 39 14.16 -6.67 17.49
CA ASN A 39 14.57 -7.86 18.22
C ASN A 39 13.74 -9.09 17.83
N SER A 40 12.43 -8.93 17.67
CA SER A 40 11.53 -10.00 17.23
C SER A 40 11.85 -10.49 15.83
N VAL A 41 12.05 -9.57 14.88
CA VAL A 41 12.30 -9.91 13.48
C VAL A 41 13.70 -10.49 13.29
N VAL A 42 14.73 -9.91 13.92
CA VAL A 42 16.12 -10.39 13.79
C VAL A 42 16.24 -11.81 14.37
N ASP A 43 15.66 -12.07 15.54
CA ASP A 43 15.70 -13.38 16.18
C ASP A 43 14.92 -14.43 15.38
N LEU A 44 13.81 -14.06 14.74
CA LEU A 44 13.05 -14.96 13.87
C LEU A 44 13.78 -15.23 12.55
N MET A 45 14.11 -14.17 11.80
CA MET A 45 14.58 -14.28 10.41
C MET A 45 15.97 -14.89 10.31
N SER A 46 16.87 -14.58 11.24
CA SER A 46 18.24 -15.11 11.24
C SER A 46 18.31 -16.61 11.56
N ASN A 47 17.20 -17.20 12.03
CA ASN A 47 17.10 -18.61 12.42
C ASN A 47 16.18 -19.43 11.50
N LEU A 48 15.67 -18.85 10.41
CA LEU A 48 14.85 -19.57 9.42
C LEU A 48 15.73 -20.40 8.48
N ASN A 49 15.30 -21.64 8.23
CA ASN A 49 15.81 -22.41 7.11
C ASN A 49 15.07 -21.97 5.84
N TYR A 50 15.79 -21.36 4.91
CA TYR A 50 15.23 -20.93 3.63
C TYR A 50 15.19 -22.10 2.64
N SER A 51 14.10 -22.21 1.89
CA SER A 51 14.00 -23.20 0.81
C SER A 51 14.96 -22.85 -0.34
N PRO A 52 15.37 -23.82 -1.17
CA PRO A 52 16.20 -23.55 -2.34
C PRO A 52 15.62 -22.48 -3.26
N GLU A 53 14.29 -22.44 -3.42
CA GLU A 53 13.57 -21.44 -4.21
C GLU A 53 13.69 -20.04 -3.59
N GLN A 54 13.59 -19.92 -2.26
CA GLN A 54 13.77 -18.65 -1.56
C GLN A 54 15.21 -18.14 -1.66
N ILE A 55 16.20 -19.04 -1.60
CA ILE A 55 17.61 -18.70 -1.80
C ILE A 55 17.84 -18.23 -3.24
N ALA A 56 17.33 -18.95 -4.24
CA ALA A 56 17.44 -18.56 -5.64
C ALA A 56 16.77 -17.21 -5.91
N ALA A 57 15.61 -16.96 -5.31
CA ALA A 57 14.91 -15.70 -5.42
C ALA A 57 15.66 -14.53 -4.76
N ARG A 58 16.29 -14.75 -3.59
CA ARG A 58 17.17 -13.77 -2.95
C ARG A 58 18.40 -13.45 -3.81
N LYS A 59 19.03 -14.48 -4.39
CA LYS A 59 20.17 -14.31 -5.30
C LYS A 59 19.76 -13.47 -6.51
N GLN A 60 18.68 -13.85 -7.18
CA GLN A 60 18.14 -13.11 -8.32
C GLN A 60 17.80 -11.66 -7.97
N TYR A 61 17.18 -11.40 -6.81
CA TYR A 61 16.90 -10.05 -6.32
C TYR A 61 18.19 -9.21 -6.34
N TRP A 62 19.23 -9.65 -5.63
CA TRP A 62 20.44 -8.84 -5.51
C TRP A 62 21.25 -8.75 -6.80
N TYR A 63 21.29 -9.81 -7.62
CA TYR A 63 21.89 -9.69 -8.96
C TYR A 63 21.17 -8.64 -9.81
N SER A 64 19.83 -8.62 -9.75
CA SER A 64 19.05 -7.61 -10.48
C SER A 64 19.37 -6.21 -10.00
N GLN A 65 19.47 -5.99 -8.68
CA GLN A 65 19.81 -4.68 -8.13
C GLN A 65 21.24 -4.24 -8.52
N VAL A 66 22.21 -5.16 -8.58
CA VAL A 66 23.56 -4.87 -9.09
C VAL A 66 23.52 -4.48 -10.57
N LEU A 67 22.71 -5.17 -11.39
CA LEU A 67 22.53 -4.86 -12.80
C LEU A 67 21.94 -3.46 -13.00
N PHE A 68 20.92 -3.09 -12.23
CA PHE A 68 20.33 -1.76 -12.28
C PHE A 68 21.33 -0.68 -11.86
N LEU A 69 22.12 -0.92 -10.81
CA LEU A 69 23.18 0.01 -10.41
C LEU A 69 24.21 0.19 -11.53
N ALA A 70 24.71 -0.90 -12.10
CA ALA A 70 25.72 -0.84 -13.16
C ALA A 70 25.19 -0.13 -14.42
N THR A 71 23.94 -0.39 -14.80
CA THR A 71 23.25 0.32 -15.89
C THR A 71 23.16 1.82 -15.60
N PHE A 72 22.73 2.19 -14.39
CA PHE A 72 22.62 3.59 -13.98
C PHE A 72 23.99 4.29 -13.94
N LEU A 73 25.02 3.66 -13.38
CA LEU A 73 26.37 4.20 -13.34
C LEU A 73 26.92 4.46 -14.74
N THR A 74 26.69 3.55 -15.69
CA THR A 74 27.07 3.75 -17.11
C THR A 74 26.48 5.05 -17.67
N GLN A 75 25.22 5.35 -17.36
CA GLN A 75 24.53 6.58 -17.79
C GLN A 75 25.06 7.85 -17.12
N LEU A 76 25.70 7.71 -15.96
CA LEU A 76 26.36 8.79 -15.22
C LEU A 76 27.83 8.98 -15.57
N SER A 77 28.44 8.08 -16.35
CA SER A 77 29.84 8.21 -16.74
C SER A 77 30.12 9.59 -17.36
N GLY A 78 31.14 10.28 -16.84
CA GLY A 78 31.48 11.66 -17.22
C GLY A 78 30.58 12.78 -16.64
N LYS A 79 29.51 12.44 -15.91
CA LYS A 79 28.64 13.41 -15.20
C LYS A 79 28.85 13.41 -13.69
N ILE A 80 29.35 12.31 -13.14
CA ILE A 80 29.64 12.15 -11.72
C ILE A 80 31.14 12.28 -11.45
N ASP A 81 31.51 12.82 -10.29
CA ASP A 81 32.90 13.00 -9.86
C ASP A 81 33.51 11.69 -9.32
N MET A 82 33.54 10.68 -10.18
CA MET A 82 34.25 9.41 -9.98
C MET A 82 34.51 8.75 -11.33
N ASP A 83 35.57 7.93 -11.40
CA ASP A 83 35.78 7.06 -12.55
C ASP A 83 34.77 5.90 -12.50
N VAL A 84 34.07 5.67 -13.61
CA VAL A 84 33.01 4.67 -13.69
C VAL A 84 33.42 3.60 -14.68
N GLN A 85 33.65 2.39 -14.17
CA GLN A 85 34.02 1.23 -14.96
C GLN A 85 33.19 0.02 -14.54
N VAL A 86 32.30 -0.46 -15.41
CA VAL A 86 31.33 -1.52 -15.07
C VAL A 86 31.41 -2.76 -15.98
N HIS A 87 32.33 -2.78 -16.94
CA HIS A 87 32.37 -3.81 -18.00
C HIS A 87 32.95 -5.16 -17.57
N ASP A 88 33.57 -5.23 -16.40
CA ASP A 88 33.99 -6.49 -15.78
C ASP A 88 33.78 -6.42 -14.27
N LYS A 89 33.81 -7.60 -13.65
CA LYS A 89 33.50 -7.81 -12.23
C LYS A 89 34.45 -7.06 -11.30
N GLU A 90 35.74 -7.00 -11.62
CA GLU A 90 36.75 -6.35 -10.79
C GLU A 90 36.56 -4.84 -10.82
N ASN A 91 36.37 -4.28 -12.01
CA ASN A 91 36.12 -2.86 -12.20
C ASN A 91 34.78 -2.41 -11.60
N LEU A 92 33.73 -3.21 -11.75
CA LEU A 92 32.44 -2.94 -11.10
C LEU A 92 32.59 -2.91 -9.57
N SER A 93 33.32 -3.88 -8.99
CA SER A 93 33.60 -3.88 -7.55
C SER A 93 34.33 -2.61 -7.10
N LYS A 94 35.38 -2.19 -7.82
CA LYS A 94 36.13 -0.97 -7.51
C LYS A 94 35.27 0.29 -7.63
N THR A 95 34.41 0.34 -8.63
CA THR A 95 33.46 1.44 -8.84
C THR A 95 32.49 1.55 -7.66
N ILE A 96 31.91 0.43 -7.22
CA ILE A 96 30.98 0.43 -6.07
C ILE A 96 31.69 0.77 -4.76
N ASP A 97 32.90 0.27 -4.53
CA ASP A 97 33.69 0.58 -3.33
C ASP A 97 34.08 2.08 -3.30
N THR A 98 34.36 2.66 -4.46
CA THR A 98 34.61 4.10 -4.61
C THR A 98 33.34 4.90 -4.32
N LEU A 99 32.19 4.47 -4.88
CA LEU A 99 30.89 5.09 -4.63
C LEU A 99 30.54 5.08 -3.14
N LEU A 100 30.73 3.95 -2.46
CA LEU A 100 30.52 3.80 -1.01
C LEU A 100 31.28 4.84 -0.19
N THR A 101 32.54 5.09 -0.56
CA THR A 101 33.40 6.07 0.10
C THR A 101 32.97 7.50 -0.22
N LYS A 102 32.66 7.77 -1.49
CA LYS A 102 32.22 9.09 -1.98
C LYS A 102 30.89 9.56 -1.38
N LEU A 103 29.99 8.65 -0.99
CA LEU A 103 28.73 9.01 -0.32
C LEU A 103 28.92 9.73 1.04
N ASP A 104 30.10 9.69 1.64
CA ASP A 104 30.40 10.50 2.83
C ASP A 104 30.64 11.98 2.50
N GLU A 105 31.01 12.29 1.27
CA GLU A 105 31.17 13.66 0.78
C GLU A 105 29.78 14.25 0.49
N GLU A 106 29.38 15.27 1.26
CA GLU A 106 28.01 15.81 1.18
C GLU A 106 27.66 16.35 -0.21
N SER A 107 28.59 17.06 -0.87
CA SER A 107 28.38 17.57 -2.24
C SER A 107 28.18 16.43 -3.25
N PHE A 108 28.94 15.35 -3.12
CA PHE A 108 28.80 14.16 -3.98
C PHE A 108 27.46 13.49 -3.72
N PHE A 109 27.10 13.27 -2.45
CA PHE A 109 25.83 12.66 -2.05
C PHE A 109 24.62 13.41 -2.61
N GLN A 110 24.59 14.74 -2.46
CA GLN A 110 23.51 15.57 -3.01
C GLN A 110 23.44 15.50 -4.54
N ASN A 111 24.60 15.52 -5.22
CA ASN A 111 24.63 15.36 -6.68
C ASN A 111 24.14 13.97 -7.12
N PHE A 112 24.51 12.91 -6.39
CA PHE A 112 24.06 11.55 -6.68
C PHE A 112 22.54 11.40 -6.52
N LEU A 113 21.96 11.95 -5.44
CA LEU A 113 20.50 11.99 -5.26
C LEU A 113 19.81 12.76 -6.39
N ARG A 114 20.35 13.92 -6.79
CA ARG A 114 19.82 14.70 -7.92
C ARG A 114 19.79 13.86 -9.21
N PHE A 115 20.85 13.11 -9.50
CA PHE A 115 20.89 12.25 -10.69
C PHE A 115 19.87 11.11 -10.62
N LEU A 116 19.64 10.52 -9.44
CA LEU A 116 18.59 9.53 -9.25
C LEU A 116 17.20 10.13 -9.51
N GLU A 117 16.95 11.33 -9.00
CA GLU A 117 15.69 12.06 -9.20
C GLU A 117 15.48 12.46 -10.68
N GLU A 118 16.52 12.94 -11.36
CA GLU A 118 16.49 13.22 -12.80
C GLU A 118 16.20 11.96 -13.63
N SER A 119 16.79 10.83 -13.25
CA SER A 119 16.50 9.53 -13.87
C SER A 119 15.04 9.14 -13.70
N GLU A 120 14.48 9.28 -12.51
CA GLU A 120 13.06 8.99 -12.26
C GLU A 120 12.14 9.90 -13.08
N ASN A 121 12.40 11.21 -13.09
CA ASN A 121 11.53 12.20 -13.76
C ASN A 121 11.60 12.17 -15.29
N SER A 122 12.70 11.69 -15.89
CA SER A 122 12.89 11.65 -17.35
C SER A 122 12.30 10.41 -18.03
N LEU A 123 12.17 9.30 -17.30
CA LEU A 123 11.63 8.03 -17.82
C LEU A 123 10.26 8.16 -18.51
N PRO A 124 9.27 8.90 -17.97
CA PRO A 124 7.97 9.12 -18.62
C PRO A 124 8.00 9.70 -20.04
N ILE A 125 9.07 10.43 -20.36
CA ILE A 125 9.19 11.22 -21.60
C ILE A 125 10.12 10.52 -22.61
N SER A 126 10.80 9.44 -22.20
CA SER A 126 11.78 8.75 -23.04
C SER A 126 11.15 8.09 -24.28
N ASN A 127 11.75 8.38 -25.45
CA ASN A 127 11.42 7.73 -26.71
C ASN A 127 12.15 6.40 -26.79
N LEU A 128 11.51 5.30 -26.39
CA LEU A 128 11.96 3.98 -26.83
C LEU A 128 11.68 3.85 -28.33
N GLU A 129 12.60 3.22 -29.06
CA GLU A 129 12.54 3.10 -30.52
C GLU A 129 11.13 2.77 -31.03
N GLU A 130 10.72 3.44 -32.11
CA GLU A 130 9.44 3.32 -32.82
C GLU A 130 9.26 1.91 -33.43
N GLY A 131 9.31 0.87 -32.61
CA GLY A 131 9.01 -0.50 -32.98
C GLY A 131 7.51 -0.73 -32.88
N LEU A 132 6.80 -0.52 -34.00
CA LEU A 132 5.46 -1.02 -34.27
C LEU A 132 4.45 -0.83 -33.12
N VAL A 133 3.85 0.35 -33.05
CA VAL A 133 2.47 0.46 -32.55
C VAL A 133 1.58 -0.28 -33.57
N THR A 134 1.63 -1.62 -33.56
CA THR A 134 0.62 -2.45 -34.22
C THR A 134 -0.72 -2.10 -33.61
N GLU A 135 -1.73 -1.99 -34.47
CA GLU A 135 -3.11 -1.60 -34.19
C GLU A 135 -3.54 -1.77 -32.73
N LEU A 136 -4.17 -0.72 -32.20
CA LEU A 136 -4.88 -0.77 -30.92
C LEU A 136 -5.79 -2.01 -30.92
N GLU A 137 -5.32 -3.13 -30.35
CA GLU A 137 -6.20 -4.19 -29.88
C GLU A 137 -7.33 -3.50 -29.12
N GLU A 138 -8.57 -3.91 -29.39
CA GLU A 138 -9.78 -3.42 -28.72
C GLU A 138 -9.49 -3.16 -27.25
N GLN A 139 -10.02 -2.05 -26.71
CA GLN A 139 -9.96 -1.73 -25.29
C GLN A 139 -10.48 -2.93 -24.47
N GLN A 140 -9.62 -3.86 -24.13
CA GLN A 140 -9.96 -5.00 -23.31
C GLN A 140 -9.85 -4.57 -21.86
N ASN A 141 -10.87 -3.85 -21.39
CA ASN A 141 -11.12 -3.66 -19.96
C ASN A 141 -11.57 -5.00 -19.41
N THR A 142 -10.61 -5.85 -19.05
CA THR A 142 -10.88 -7.26 -18.71
C THR A 142 -10.24 -7.65 -17.38
N VAL A 143 -10.90 -8.56 -16.68
CA VAL A 143 -10.27 -9.33 -15.61
C VAL A 143 -9.48 -10.46 -16.26
N LYS A 144 -8.17 -10.48 -16.03
CA LYS A 144 -7.26 -11.48 -16.55
C LYS A 144 -6.68 -12.30 -15.41
N LYS A 145 -6.82 -13.61 -15.55
CA LYS A 145 -6.01 -14.54 -14.76
C LYS A 145 -4.60 -14.57 -15.35
N GLY A 146 -3.59 -14.14 -14.60
CA GLY A 146 -2.24 -14.07 -15.16
C GLY A 146 -1.16 -13.59 -14.21
N ASP A 147 0.06 -13.73 -14.70
CA ASP A 147 1.29 -13.25 -14.10
C ASP A 147 1.45 -11.75 -14.42
N VAL A 148 1.63 -10.92 -13.39
CA VAL A 148 1.76 -9.46 -13.54
C VAL A 148 3.00 -9.10 -14.37
N ILE A 149 4.10 -9.84 -14.21
CA ILE A 149 5.37 -9.59 -14.90
C ILE A 149 5.22 -9.89 -16.38
N GLU A 150 4.61 -11.01 -16.74
CA GLU A 150 4.40 -11.37 -18.15
C GLU A 150 3.45 -10.38 -18.84
N GLU A 151 2.44 -9.88 -18.13
CA GLU A 151 1.55 -8.84 -18.68
C GLU A 151 2.27 -7.50 -18.85
N VAL A 152 3.12 -7.09 -17.89
CA VAL A 152 4.00 -5.91 -18.05
C VAL A 152 4.89 -6.07 -19.28
N LYS A 153 5.57 -7.22 -19.44
CA LYS A 153 6.42 -7.51 -20.61
C LYS A 153 5.64 -7.43 -21.92
N ARG A 154 4.46 -8.03 -21.97
CA ARG A 154 3.60 -8.02 -23.16
C ARG A 154 3.21 -6.59 -23.55
N LEU A 155 2.81 -5.78 -22.58
CA LEU A 155 2.36 -4.40 -22.81
C LEU A 155 3.51 -3.45 -23.16
N THR A 156 4.67 -3.57 -22.49
CA THR A 156 5.84 -2.73 -22.78
C THR A 156 6.41 -3.02 -24.17
N ARG A 157 6.44 -4.29 -24.60
CA ARG A 157 6.80 -4.70 -25.97
C ARG A 157 5.84 -4.14 -27.02
N LYS A 158 4.57 -3.90 -26.67
CA LYS A 158 3.58 -3.24 -27.53
C LYS A 158 3.67 -1.70 -27.50
N GLY A 159 4.74 -1.13 -26.95
CA GLY A 159 4.93 0.31 -26.95
C GLY A 159 4.13 1.07 -25.88
N ARG A 160 3.52 0.39 -24.88
CA ARG A 160 2.73 1.07 -23.84
C ARG A 160 3.55 1.47 -22.61
N PHE A 161 3.21 2.61 -22.01
CA PHE A 161 3.69 2.98 -20.68
C PHE A 161 2.77 2.34 -19.63
N VAL A 162 3.32 1.41 -18.84
CA VAL A 162 2.54 0.62 -17.89
C VAL A 162 2.59 1.24 -16.51
N ILE A 163 1.43 1.43 -15.88
CA ILE A 163 1.31 1.88 -14.48
C ILE A 163 0.74 0.75 -13.65
N VAL A 164 1.43 0.37 -12.59
CA VAL A 164 1.01 -0.66 -11.64
C VAL A 164 0.76 -0.05 -10.26
N ASN A 165 -0.13 -0.63 -9.46
CA ASN A 165 -0.26 -0.23 -8.06
C ASN A 165 0.83 -0.89 -7.22
N ASP A 166 1.22 -0.23 -6.13
CA ASP A 166 2.14 -0.74 -5.12
C ASP A 166 1.51 -0.57 -3.74
N ALA A 167 1.01 -1.68 -3.18
CA ALA A 167 0.49 -1.74 -1.81
C ALA A 167 1.64 -1.81 -0.80
N ALA A 168 2.47 -0.77 -0.74
CA ALA A 168 3.84 -0.84 -0.22
C ALA A 168 4.00 -1.31 1.24
N ASN A 169 3.01 -1.07 2.11
CA ASN A 169 3.05 -1.60 3.48
C ASN A 169 2.76 -3.11 3.56
N SER A 170 2.15 -3.72 2.53
CA SER A 170 1.99 -5.18 2.39
C SER A 170 3.28 -5.94 2.12
N HIS A 171 4.36 -5.22 1.83
CA HIS A 171 5.66 -5.81 1.57
C HIS A 171 6.51 -5.96 2.85
N ARG A 172 5.95 -5.65 4.03
CA ARG A 172 6.68 -5.68 5.31
C ARG A 172 6.93 -7.10 5.83
N ASP A 173 6.05 -8.05 5.50
CA ASP A 173 6.22 -9.45 5.91
C ASP A 173 7.03 -10.24 4.89
N GLY A 174 8.27 -10.52 5.25
CA GLY A 174 9.33 -11.05 4.38
C GLY A 174 9.09 -12.41 3.70
N ALA A 175 7.90 -13.00 3.81
CA ALA A 175 7.56 -14.28 3.16
C ALA A 175 6.92 -14.09 1.77
N ALA A 176 6.17 -13.01 1.52
CA ALA A 176 5.41 -12.85 0.27
C ALA A 176 6.25 -12.34 -0.91
N LYS A 177 7.44 -11.75 -0.65
CA LYS A 177 8.35 -11.14 -1.64
C LYS A 177 8.87 -12.09 -2.73
N TYR A 178 8.63 -13.39 -2.58
CA TYR A 178 9.19 -14.41 -3.46
C TYR A 178 8.13 -15.20 -4.25
N SER A 179 6.87 -14.77 -4.21
CA SER A 179 5.80 -15.39 -4.97
C SER A 179 6.00 -15.14 -6.46
N LYS A 180 6.19 -16.21 -7.23
CA LYS A 180 6.38 -16.11 -8.68
C LYS A 180 5.14 -15.52 -9.35
N GLY A 181 5.34 -14.53 -10.21
CA GLY A 181 4.34 -13.82 -10.99
C GLY A 181 3.60 -12.72 -10.23
N SER A 182 4.03 -12.41 -9.00
CA SER A 182 3.40 -11.39 -8.17
C SER A 182 3.97 -10.01 -8.42
N LEU A 183 3.25 -9.00 -7.92
CA LEU A 183 3.66 -7.61 -7.95
C LEU A 183 4.94 -7.37 -7.13
N GLU A 184 5.11 -8.08 -6.03
CA GLU A 184 6.32 -8.02 -5.21
C GLU A 184 7.54 -8.60 -5.94
N GLU A 185 7.34 -9.65 -6.75
CA GLU A 185 8.41 -10.15 -7.61
C GLU A 185 8.79 -9.12 -8.68
N LEU A 186 7.82 -8.44 -9.30
CA LEU A 186 8.06 -7.33 -10.23
C LEU A 186 8.97 -6.28 -9.58
N PHE A 187 8.61 -5.76 -8.40
CA PHE A 187 9.38 -4.70 -7.75
C PHE A 187 10.75 -5.13 -7.24
N SER A 188 10.84 -6.37 -6.80
CA SER A 188 12.07 -6.86 -6.19
C SER A 188 13.10 -7.27 -7.26
N ARG A 189 12.67 -7.93 -8.32
CA ARG A 189 13.60 -8.54 -9.30
C ARG A 189 13.64 -7.82 -10.62
N PHE A 190 12.60 -7.12 -11.01
CA PHE A 190 12.48 -6.56 -12.36
C PHE A 190 12.58 -5.04 -12.39
N THR A 191 12.82 -4.38 -11.25
CA THR A 191 12.99 -2.92 -11.16
C THR A 191 14.17 -2.48 -10.30
N ASP A 192 14.55 -1.21 -10.44
CA ASP A 192 15.59 -0.49 -9.71
C ASP A 192 15.15 -0.02 -8.29
N GLN A 193 14.18 -0.71 -7.69
CA GLN A 193 13.52 -0.30 -6.45
C GLN A 193 14.51 -0.09 -5.29
N ALA A 194 15.55 -0.92 -5.14
CA ALA A 194 16.42 -0.87 -3.98
C ALA A 194 17.24 0.43 -3.89
N ILE A 195 17.55 1.07 -5.02
CA ILE A 195 18.36 2.29 -5.03
C ILE A 195 17.45 3.51 -4.99
N LYS A 196 16.37 3.52 -5.77
CA LYS A 196 15.47 4.68 -5.85
C LYS A 196 14.48 4.80 -4.70
N LEU A 197 14.37 3.80 -3.81
CA LEU A 197 13.56 3.90 -2.58
C LEU A 197 13.88 5.16 -1.78
N VAL A 198 15.16 5.53 -1.77
CA VAL A 198 15.73 6.65 -1.03
C VAL A 198 15.09 8.01 -1.38
N LEU A 199 14.59 8.14 -2.61
CA LEU A 199 13.95 9.38 -3.11
C LEU A 199 12.59 9.64 -2.48
N HIS A 200 12.01 8.64 -1.84
CA HIS A 200 10.71 8.72 -1.18
C HIS A 200 10.83 8.81 0.33
N PHE A 201 12.03 9.06 0.85
CA PHE A 201 12.22 9.26 2.28
C PHE A 201 11.78 10.68 2.66
N ASP A 202 11.01 10.81 3.74
CA ASP A 202 10.55 12.09 4.28
C ASP A 202 10.48 12.05 5.81
N ASP A 203 10.28 13.20 6.47
CA ASP A 203 10.00 13.22 7.91
C ASP A 203 8.56 12.76 8.13
N VAL A 204 8.38 11.45 8.28
CA VAL A 204 7.07 10.79 8.42
C VAL A 204 6.30 11.38 9.60
N HIS A 205 6.98 11.66 10.71
CA HIS A 205 6.32 12.10 11.93
C HIS A 205 5.85 13.55 11.81
N GLN A 206 6.70 14.43 11.26
CA GLN A 206 6.30 15.81 10.98
C GLN A 206 5.17 15.85 9.95
N ARG A 207 5.25 15.08 8.86
CA ARG A 207 4.17 14.95 7.87
C ARG A 207 2.86 14.51 8.51
N ASN A 208 2.89 13.47 9.36
CA ASN A 208 1.71 12.96 10.03
C ASN A 208 1.13 13.99 11.01
N ALA A 209 1.97 14.76 11.71
CA ALA A 209 1.53 15.86 12.57
C ALA A 209 0.86 16.98 11.77
N ASP A 210 1.49 17.45 10.69
CA ASP A 210 0.98 18.51 9.82
C ASP A 210 -0.37 18.16 9.18
N LYS A 211 -0.57 16.86 8.86
CA LYS A 211 -1.82 16.34 8.30
C LYS A 211 -2.89 16.02 9.37
N GLY A 212 -2.63 16.24 10.65
CA GLY A 212 -3.54 15.87 11.74
C GLY A 212 -3.80 14.37 11.85
N MET A 213 -2.86 13.56 11.35
CA MET A 213 -2.89 12.10 11.37
C MET A 213 -2.02 11.50 12.47
N SER A 214 -1.21 12.31 13.17
CA SER A 214 -0.44 11.82 14.31
C SER A 214 -1.36 11.43 15.46
N HIS A 215 -1.12 10.28 16.08
CA HIS A 215 -1.73 9.93 17.37
C HIS A 215 -0.89 10.37 18.57
N LEU A 216 0.35 10.83 18.33
CA LEU A 216 1.24 11.31 19.38
C LEU A 216 0.74 12.65 19.93
N GLY A 217 0.60 12.75 21.26
CA GLY A 217 0.09 13.94 21.93
C GLY A 217 1.05 15.14 22.00
N VAL A 218 2.29 14.98 21.51
CA VAL A 218 3.34 16.00 21.50
C VAL A 218 4.02 15.97 20.13
N PRO A 219 4.45 17.12 19.58
CA PRO A 219 5.22 17.16 18.34
C PRO A 219 6.46 16.25 18.41
N PRO A 220 6.66 15.37 17.43
CA PRO A 220 7.81 14.47 17.36
C PRO A 220 9.10 15.27 17.11
N PRO A 221 10.28 14.74 17.49
CA PRO A 221 11.54 15.36 17.13
C PRO A 221 11.71 15.34 15.61
N GLN A 222 12.25 16.43 15.05
CA GLN A 222 12.61 16.49 13.64
C GLN A 222 13.72 15.48 13.34
N ILE A 223 13.58 14.73 12.25
CA ILE A 223 14.60 13.79 11.82
C ILE A 223 15.46 14.35 10.69
N ASN A 224 16.71 13.88 10.59
CA ASN A 224 17.58 14.20 9.46
C ASN A 224 17.37 13.17 8.35
N VAL A 225 16.48 13.46 7.40
CA VAL A 225 16.17 12.55 6.27
C VAL A 225 17.43 12.17 5.48
N ASN A 226 18.35 13.12 5.24
CA ASN A 226 19.60 12.87 4.50
C ASN A 226 20.48 11.80 5.18
N ASP A 227 20.47 11.73 6.51
CA ASP A 227 21.19 10.69 7.25
C ASP A 227 20.59 9.30 6.98
N TYR A 228 19.27 9.16 7.04
CA TYR A 228 18.59 7.91 6.68
C TYR A 228 18.87 7.50 5.25
N GLN A 229 18.79 8.45 4.32
CA GLN A 229 19.06 8.20 2.91
C GLN A 229 20.48 7.69 2.68
N LYS A 230 21.48 8.36 3.29
CA LYS A 230 22.89 7.97 3.20
C LYS A 230 23.16 6.60 3.82
N ARG A 231 22.65 6.34 5.04
CA ARG A 231 22.78 5.04 5.71
C ARG A 231 22.13 3.90 4.91
N TYR A 232 20.97 4.16 4.31
CA TYR A 232 20.26 3.16 3.51
C TYR A 232 21.02 2.81 2.22
N LEU A 233 21.47 3.82 1.47
CA LEU A 233 22.27 3.59 0.27
C LEU A 233 23.56 2.84 0.60
N LYS A 234 24.24 3.20 1.70
CA LYS A 234 25.43 2.49 2.16
C LYS A 234 25.16 1.02 2.48
N MET A 235 24.04 0.70 3.15
CA MET A 235 23.63 -0.68 3.38
C MET A 235 23.44 -1.44 2.06
N VAL A 236 22.67 -0.87 1.13
CA VAL A 236 22.39 -1.48 -0.19
C VAL A 236 23.68 -1.73 -0.97
N LEU A 237 24.56 -0.73 -1.05
CA LEU A 237 25.83 -0.82 -1.78
C LEU A 237 26.84 -1.76 -1.10
N THR A 238 26.84 -1.87 0.23
CA THR A 238 27.69 -2.83 0.96
C THR A 238 27.29 -4.26 0.59
N ILE A 239 26.00 -4.56 0.56
CA ILE A 239 25.49 -5.86 0.15
C ILE A 239 25.87 -6.17 -1.31
N MET A 240 25.72 -5.19 -2.21
CA MET A 240 26.12 -5.34 -3.61
C MET A 240 27.63 -5.59 -3.77
N SER A 241 28.47 -4.84 -3.06
CA SER A 241 29.93 -4.99 -3.07
C SER A 241 30.35 -6.39 -2.60
N ASN A 242 29.80 -6.85 -1.47
CA ASN A 242 30.11 -8.17 -0.93
C ASN A 242 29.62 -9.30 -1.84
N LEU A 243 28.46 -9.13 -2.48
CA LEU A 243 27.94 -10.08 -3.47
C LEU A 243 28.84 -10.21 -4.70
N ILE A 244 29.39 -9.09 -5.18
CA ILE A 244 30.35 -9.13 -6.29
C ILE A 244 31.61 -9.87 -5.88
N LYS A 245 32.07 -9.72 -4.63
CA LYS A 245 33.27 -10.41 -4.12
C LYS A 245 33.05 -11.93 -3.98
N GLY A 246 31.85 -12.38 -3.63
CA GLY A 246 31.49 -13.80 -3.56
C GLY A 246 29.98 -14.02 -3.47
N GLU A 247 29.43 -14.97 -4.23
CA GLU A 247 27.98 -15.21 -4.29
C GLU A 247 27.45 -15.98 -3.07
N GLU A 248 28.30 -16.79 -2.45
CA GLU A 248 28.03 -17.51 -1.20
C GLU A 248 27.74 -16.56 -0.03
N TYR A 249 28.14 -15.29 -0.15
CA TYR A 249 27.84 -14.24 0.80
C TYR A 249 26.34 -14.16 1.14
N LEU A 250 25.43 -14.30 0.17
CA LEU A 250 23.98 -14.17 0.38
C LEU A 250 23.35 -15.27 1.24
N GLU A 251 24.11 -16.35 1.49
CA GLU A 251 23.73 -17.45 2.38
C GLU A 251 24.48 -17.37 3.72
N SER A 252 25.43 -16.43 3.86
CA SER A 252 26.29 -16.30 5.02
C SER A 252 25.62 -15.53 6.18
N PRO A 253 26.06 -15.75 7.43
CA PRO A 253 25.69 -14.90 8.56
C PRO A 253 26.04 -13.42 8.35
N GLN A 254 27.10 -13.13 7.58
CA GLN A 254 27.52 -11.76 7.30
C GLN A 254 26.45 -11.00 6.51
N PHE A 255 25.77 -11.64 5.55
CA PHE A 255 24.68 -10.99 4.80
C PHE A 255 23.54 -10.56 5.73
N PHE A 256 23.13 -11.43 6.66
CA PHE A 256 22.08 -11.07 7.62
C PHE A 256 22.54 -9.97 8.58
N ASN A 257 23.81 -9.99 8.97
CA ASN A 257 24.39 -8.91 9.77
C ASN A 257 24.38 -7.57 9.01
N ASP A 258 24.78 -7.57 7.74
CA ASP A 258 24.79 -6.35 6.92
C ASP A 258 23.36 -5.84 6.65
N LEU A 259 22.40 -6.74 6.45
CA LEU A 259 21.01 -6.38 6.21
C LEU A 259 20.31 -5.87 7.48
N PHE A 260 20.53 -6.52 8.62
CA PHE A 260 19.74 -6.28 9.83
C PHE A 260 20.44 -5.49 10.92
N ASN A 261 21.77 -5.33 10.88
CA ASN A 261 22.53 -4.65 11.93
C ASN A 261 23.41 -3.50 11.42
N ALA A 262 23.58 -3.33 10.09
CA ALA A 262 24.47 -2.29 9.57
C ALA A 262 23.90 -0.87 9.74
N PHE A 263 24.84 0.09 9.78
CA PHE A 263 24.58 1.53 9.84
C PHE A 263 23.51 1.91 10.88
N PRO A 264 23.71 1.56 12.17
CA PRO A 264 22.77 1.92 13.22
C PRO A 264 22.70 3.43 13.43
N SER A 265 21.55 3.92 13.87
CA SER A 265 21.42 5.28 14.39
C SER A 265 22.20 5.42 15.71
N ALA A 266 22.33 6.65 16.20
CA ALA A 266 22.94 6.93 17.51
C ALA A 266 22.29 6.11 18.66
N ASP A 267 21.02 5.76 18.50
CA ASP A 267 20.22 4.99 19.47
C ASP A 267 20.32 3.47 19.31
N GLY A 268 21.13 3.00 18.35
CA GLY A 268 21.39 1.59 18.09
C GLY A 268 20.35 0.89 17.20
N LEU A 269 19.44 1.63 16.55
CA LEU A 269 18.49 1.05 15.59
C LEU A 269 19.14 0.93 14.20
N PRO A 270 19.30 -0.28 13.64
CA PRO A 270 19.82 -0.50 12.30
C PRO A 270 18.92 0.11 11.23
N ILE A 271 19.53 0.61 10.15
CA ILE A 271 18.81 1.39 9.13
C ILE A 271 17.61 0.65 8.53
N TYR A 272 17.70 -0.67 8.34
CA TYR A 272 16.62 -1.50 7.81
C TYR A 272 15.32 -1.39 8.61
N PHE A 273 15.42 -1.26 9.94
CA PHE A 273 14.26 -1.11 10.83
C PHE A 273 13.93 0.35 11.09
N ASP A 274 14.96 1.16 11.30
CA ASP A 274 14.87 2.59 11.62
C ASP A 274 14.08 3.35 10.52
N MET A 275 14.37 3.07 9.25
CA MET A 275 13.74 3.81 8.15
C MET A 275 12.22 3.60 8.04
N GLN A 276 11.68 2.43 8.38
CA GLN A 276 10.33 2.02 7.92
C GLN A 276 9.17 2.84 8.48
N ASN A 277 9.34 3.46 9.64
CA ASN A 277 8.31 4.29 10.25
C ASN A 277 8.81 5.71 10.60
N ASN A 278 10.12 5.95 10.50
CA ASN A 278 10.70 7.27 10.73
C ASN A 278 10.84 8.02 9.40
N ALA A 279 11.30 7.34 8.34
CA ALA A 279 11.65 7.98 7.07
C ALA A 279 10.91 7.43 5.83
N TYR A 280 10.34 6.22 5.88
CA TYR A 280 9.74 5.54 4.73
C TYR A 280 8.41 4.86 5.10
N GLU A 281 7.41 5.68 5.38
CA GLU A 281 6.02 5.26 5.56
C GLU A 281 5.17 5.82 4.42
N VAL A 282 4.46 4.95 3.71
CA VAL A 282 3.61 5.38 2.59
C VAL A 282 2.39 6.12 3.11
N PRO A 283 2.06 7.32 2.58
CA PRO A 283 0.91 8.09 3.05
C PRO A 283 -0.39 7.32 2.89
N VAL A 284 -1.25 7.39 3.92
CA VAL A 284 -2.63 6.87 3.87
C VAL A 284 -3.48 7.70 2.91
N ASP A 285 -3.25 9.02 2.88
CA ASP A 285 -3.92 9.93 1.95
C ASP A 285 -2.95 10.35 0.83
N GLY A 286 -3.27 9.95 -0.40
CA GLY A 286 -2.65 10.46 -1.62
C GLY A 286 -1.37 9.77 -2.08
N GLY A 287 -0.89 8.72 -1.39
CA GLY A 287 0.23 7.88 -1.84
C GLY A 287 1.49 8.64 -2.29
N PHE A 288 2.33 8.00 -3.11
CA PHE A 288 3.34 8.65 -3.94
C PHE A 288 3.51 7.89 -5.25
N PHE A 289 3.92 8.59 -6.31
CA PHE A 289 4.14 8.02 -7.62
C PHE A 289 5.62 7.99 -7.92
N SER A 290 6.11 6.87 -8.46
CA SER A 290 7.50 6.74 -8.86
C SER A 290 7.62 6.11 -10.24
N CYS A 291 8.62 6.54 -11.00
CA CYS A 291 8.96 5.94 -12.28
C CYS A 291 10.19 5.06 -12.14
N ARG A 292 10.04 3.79 -12.52
CA ARG A 292 11.08 2.78 -12.40
C ARG A 292 11.51 2.28 -13.76
N VAL A 293 12.72 1.74 -13.79
CA VAL A 293 13.23 1.03 -14.96
C VAL A 293 12.83 -0.44 -14.82
N PHE A 294 12.02 -0.95 -15.74
CA PHE A 294 11.71 -2.37 -15.86
C PHE A 294 12.72 -3.06 -16.78
N LYS A 295 13.30 -4.18 -16.33
CA LYS A 295 14.19 -5.02 -17.12
C LYS A 295 13.90 -6.50 -16.84
N ASP A 296 13.87 -7.33 -17.89
CA ASP A 296 13.64 -8.78 -17.74
C ASP A 296 14.89 -9.48 -17.22
N THR A 297 15.05 -9.52 -15.90
CA THR A 297 16.21 -10.12 -15.23
C THR A 297 16.04 -11.63 -14.98
N ALA A 298 15.05 -12.28 -15.59
CA ALA A 298 14.80 -13.71 -15.38
C ALA A 298 16.02 -14.59 -15.72
N ALA A 299 16.82 -14.18 -16.71
CA ALA A 299 18.03 -14.86 -17.16
C ALA A 299 19.26 -14.59 -16.28
N VAL A 300 19.24 -13.56 -15.42
CA VAL A 300 20.37 -13.18 -14.56
C VAL A 300 20.45 -14.16 -13.38
N LYS A 301 21.28 -15.20 -13.52
CA LYS A 301 21.41 -16.27 -12.53
C LYS A 301 22.71 -16.26 -11.73
N THR A 302 23.72 -15.51 -12.17
CA THR A 302 25.04 -15.41 -11.54
C THR A 302 25.61 -14.02 -11.76
N MET A 303 26.64 -13.67 -10.99
CA MET A 303 27.38 -12.42 -11.16
C MET A 303 28.11 -12.33 -12.50
N ASP A 304 28.62 -13.44 -13.01
CA ASP A 304 29.36 -13.45 -14.28
C ASP A 304 28.45 -13.18 -15.48
N LYS A 305 27.22 -13.73 -15.46
CA LYS A 305 26.23 -13.51 -16.53
C LYS A 305 25.61 -12.13 -16.48
N LEU A 306 25.64 -11.47 -15.32
CA LEU A 306 25.00 -10.16 -15.13
C LEU A 306 25.47 -9.13 -16.17
N LEU A 307 26.77 -9.11 -16.45
CA LEU A 307 27.38 -8.11 -17.35
C LEU A 307 26.98 -8.31 -18.81
N GLU A 308 26.69 -9.55 -19.22
CA GLU A 308 26.15 -9.87 -20.54
C GLU A 308 24.77 -9.24 -20.78
N HIS A 309 24.06 -8.91 -19.69
CA HIS A 309 22.74 -8.31 -19.71
C HIS A 309 22.77 -6.80 -19.48
N LEU A 310 23.92 -6.11 -19.47
CA LEU A 310 23.96 -4.65 -19.27
C LEU A 310 23.18 -3.89 -20.35
N ASP A 311 23.33 -4.29 -21.60
CA ASP A 311 22.73 -3.64 -22.76
C ASP A 311 21.32 -4.14 -23.09
N ASP A 312 20.79 -5.08 -22.30
CA ASP A 312 19.44 -5.60 -22.51
C ASP A 312 18.39 -4.47 -22.45
N PRO A 313 17.34 -4.54 -23.28
CA PRO A 313 16.29 -3.53 -23.33
C PRO A 313 15.66 -3.27 -21.97
N SER A 314 15.48 -1.99 -21.67
CA SER A 314 14.86 -1.52 -20.44
C SER A 314 13.65 -0.64 -20.76
N TYR A 315 12.59 -0.77 -19.99
CA TYR A 315 11.32 -0.10 -20.26
C TYR A 315 10.90 0.74 -19.06
N PRO A 316 10.46 2.00 -19.25
CA PRO A 316 9.93 2.78 -18.15
C PRO A 316 8.57 2.21 -17.72
N ILE A 317 8.37 2.10 -16.42
CA ILE A 317 7.06 1.79 -15.81
C ILE A 317 6.76 2.80 -14.70
N GLY A 318 5.48 3.08 -14.49
CA GLY A 318 4.98 3.88 -13.37
C GLY A 318 4.52 2.98 -12.22
N MET A 319 4.79 3.41 -11.00
CA MET A 319 4.37 2.75 -9.78
C MET A 319 3.60 3.73 -8.91
N ALA A 320 2.33 3.44 -8.68
CA ALA A 320 1.49 4.19 -7.77
C ALA A 320 1.50 3.51 -6.39
N SER A 321 2.32 4.01 -5.48
CA SER A 321 2.51 3.45 -4.15
C SER A 321 1.53 4.06 -3.14
N PHE A 322 0.79 3.22 -2.44
CA PHE A 322 -0.16 3.63 -1.41
C PHE A 322 -0.22 2.63 -0.25
N ALA A 323 -0.68 3.09 0.92
CA ALA A 323 -0.91 2.21 2.04
C ALA A 323 -2.15 1.34 1.78
N ALA A 324 -2.00 0.02 1.84
CA ALA A 324 -3.09 -0.94 1.85
C ALA A 324 -3.57 -1.20 3.28
N PRO A 325 -4.85 -1.54 3.47
CA PRO A 325 -5.36 -1.88 4.80
C PRO A 325 -4.75 -3.18 5.29
N ASP A 326 -4.30 -3.23 6.55
CA ASP A 326 -3.86 -4.45 7.25
C ASP A 326 -4.82 -4.73 8.41
N LEU A 327 -5.77 -5.63 8.23
CA LEU A 327 -6.77 -5.97 9.25
C LEU A 327 -6.38 -7.18 10.11
N ARG A 328 -5.13 -7.67 10.01
CA ARG A 328 -4.70 -8.79 10.82
C ARG A 328 -4.65 -8.40 12.29
N VAL A 329 -5.19 -9.28 13.13
CA VAL A 329 -5.22 -9.12 14.59
C VAL A 329 -4.07 -9.90 15.26
N LEU A 330 -3.45 -10.84 14.54
CA LEU A 330 -2.40 -11.75 15.02
C LEU A 330 -1.20 -11.70 14.05
N GLU A 331 0.00 -12.09 14.52
CA GLU A 331 1.34 -11.98 13.87
C GLU A 331 2.15 -10.75 14.31
N THR A 332 2.96 -10.15 13.42
CA THR A 332 3.82 -8.98 13.68
C THR A 332 3.08 -7.65 13.59
N THR A 333 1.83 -7.65 13.09
CA THR A 333 1.00 -6.45 12.97
C THR A 333 0.89 -5.65 14.28
N PRO A 334 0.72 -6.26 15.47
CA PRO A 334 0.73 -5.50 16.74
C PRO A 334 2.05 -4.78 17.03
N LEU A 335 3.18 -5.28 16.53
CA LEU A 335 4.48 -4.61 16.64
C LEU A 335 4.58 -3.44 15.66
N ASP A 336 4.00 -3.58 14.45
CA ASP A 336 3.95 -2.53 13.45
C ASP A 336 3.02 -1.37 13.86
N THR A 337 1.82 -1.67 14.38
CA THR A 337 0.86 -0.66 14.86
C THR A 337 1.43 0.18 16.01
N ARG A 338 2.30 -0.42 16.84
CA ARG A 338 3.02 0.29 17.92
C ARG A 338 4.26 1.05 17.45
N ALA A 339 4.76 0.76 16.25
CA ALA A 339 5.99 1.35 15.75
C ALA A 339 5.76 2.55 14.82
N THR A 340 4.51 2.96 14.59
CA THR A 340 4.11 4.09 13.74
C THR A 340 3.53 5.25 14.55
N SER A 341 3.69 6.49 14.06
CA SER A 341 3.00 7.68 14.58
C SER A 341 1.64 7.92 13.91
N ASN A 342 1.32 7.21 12.82
CA ASN A 342 0.10 7.40 12.06
C ASN A 342 -1.11 6.77 12.78
N ARG A 343 -2.12 7.58 13.12
CA ARG A 343 -3.31 7.16 13.84
C ARG A 343 -4.09 6.06 13.12
N ILE A 344 -4.19 6.16 11.78
CA ILE A 344 -4.95 5.24 10.95
C ILE A 344 -4.23 3.90 10.88
N LEU A 345 -2.93 3.89 10.60
CA LEU A 345 -2.14 2.66 10.56
C LEU A 345 -2.02 2.00 11.94
N ALA A 346 -2.04 2.79 13.02
CA ALA A 346 -2.08 2.24 14.37
C ALA A 346 -3.43 1.54 14.68
N ASN A 347 -4.54 1.89 14.01
CA ASN A 347 -5.89 1.35 14.28
C ASN A 347 -6.75 1.25 13.02
N PRO A 348 -6.41 0.33 12.10
CA PRO A 348 -7.11 0.23 10.84
C PRO A 348 -8.59 -0.16 11.02
N THR A 349 -8.93 -0.98 12.00
CA THR A 349 -10.31 -1.45 12.25
C THR A 349 -11.24 -0.35 12.79
N GLU A 350 -10.78 0.49 13.73
CA GLU A 350 -11.60 1.52 14.39
C GLU A 350 -12.07 2.65 13.47
N GLU A 351 -11.43 2.81 12.31
CA GLU A 351 -11.64 3.93 11.39
C GLU A 351 -12.44 3.53 10.13
N GLY A 352 -12.93 2.27 10.02
CA GLY A 352 -13.67 1.78 8.84
C GLY A 352 -12.83 1.82 7.55
N THR A 353 -11.52 1.54 7.68
CA THR A 353 -10.50 1.96 6.72
C THR A 353 -10.33 1.06 5.51
N LEU A 354 -10.88 -0.17 5.53
CA LEU A 354 -10.76 -1.10 4.41
C LEU A 354 -11.20 -0.43 3.10
N GLY A 355 -12.43 0.07 3.09
CA GLY A 355 -12.99 0.77 1.93
C GLY A 355 -12.32 2.10 1.64
N TYR A 356 -11.90 2.83 2.68
CA TYR A 356 -11.22 4.12 2.56
C TYR A 356 -9.87 3.98 1.86
N MET A 357 -8.99 3.13 2.37
CA MET A 357 -7.62 2.98 1.90
C MET A 357 -7.56 2.35 0.50
N ILE A 358 -8.43 1.37 0.22
CA ILE A 358 -8.55 0.81 -1.14
C ILE A 358 -9.02 1.90 -2.11
N ASP A 359 -10.10 2.62 -1.80
CA ASP A 359 -10.63 3.65 -2.70
C ASP A 359 -9.62 4.78 -2.93
N GLN A 360 -8.93 5.26 -1.89
CA GLN A 360 -7.90 6.30 -2.01
C GLN A 360 -6.70 5.83 -2.82
N GLY A 361 -6.19 4.62 -2.56
CA GLY A 361 -5.05 4.08 -3.28
C GLY A 361 -5.32 3.87 -4.77
N ILE A 362 -6.47 3.28 -5.09
CA ILE A 362 -6.87 3.05 -6.49
C ILE A 362 -7.22 4.37 -7.18
N SER A 363 -7.90 5.29 -6.50
CA SER A 363 -8.16 6.65 -7.03
C SER A 363 -6.85 7.35 -7.35
N PHE A 364 -5.86 7.28 -6.46
CA PHE A 364 -4.54 7.84 -6.69
C PHE A 364 -3.88 7.25 -7.94
N GLN A 365 -3.85 5.92 -8.08
CA GLN A 365 -3.32 5.28 -9.30
C GLN A 365 -4.03 5.77 -10.57
N CYS A 366 -5.37 5.88 -10.54
CA CYS A 366 -6.15 6.36 -11.67
C CYS A 366 -5.80 7.81 -12.03
N GLU A 367 -5.69 8.67 -11.02
CA GLU A 367 -5.33 10.08 -11.18
C GLU A 367 -3.90 10.24 -11.74
N GLN A 368 -2.95 9.43 -11.28
CA GLN A 368 -1.60 9.40 -11.84
C GLN A 368 -1.61 8.91 -13.29
N ALA A 369 -2.43 7.92 -13.64
CA ALA A 369 -2.57 7.47 -15.01
C ALA A 369 -3.13 8.54 -15.94
N ILE A 370 -4.15 9.28 -15.48
CA ILE A 370 -4.72 10.42 -16.22
C ILE A 370 -3.70 11.55 -16.37
N ALA A 371 -2.97 11.88 -15.30
CA ALA A 371 -1.90 12.88 -15.36
C ALA A 371 -0.78 12.45 -16.31
N MET A 372 -0.44 11.16 -16.32
CA MET A 372 0.59 10.60 -17.18
C MET A 372 0.18 10.59 -18.65
N ALA A 373 -1.06 10.20 -18.97
CA ALA A 373 -1.56 10.18 -20.34
C ALA A 373 -1.52 11.56 -21.04
N LYS A 374 -1.53 12.64 -20.25
CA LYS A 374 -1.40 14.02 -20.75
C LYS A 374 0.04 14.43 -21.08
N LYS A 375 1.04 13.73 -20.54
CA LYS A 375 2.47 14.09 -20.64
C LYS A 375 3.29 13.05 -21.41
N ALA A 376 2.89 11.79 -21.38
CA ALA A 376 3.61 10.69 -21.98
C ALA A 376 3.49 10.71 -23.50
N THR A 377 4.57 10.32 -24.18
CA THR A 377 4.60 10.11 -25.63
C THR A 377 3.97 8.77 -26.03
N ARG A 378 3.79 7.85 -25.07
CA ARG A 378 3.30 6.48 -25.26
C ARG A 378 1.87 6.32 -24.71
N PRO A 379 1.04 5.45 -25.32
CA PRO A 379 -0.26 5.10 -24.75
C PRO A 379 -0.10 4.52 -23.33
N VAL A 380 -0.91 5.00 -22.39
CA VAL A 380 -0.88 4.54 -21.00
C VAL A 380 -1.76 3.31 -20.82
N HIS A 381 -1.22 2.32 -20.10
CA HIS A 381 -1.97 1.15 -19.66
C HIS A 381 -1.86 1.00 -18.14
N VAL A 382 -2.98 0.75 -17.47
CA VAL A 382 -3.02 0.56 -16.02
C VAL A 382 -3.21 -0.92 -15.71
N LEU A 383 -2.34 -1.51 -14.91
CA LEU A 383 -2.54 -2.83 -14.34
C LEU A 383 -3.00 -2.66 -12.90
N PHE A 384 -4.19 -3.16 -12.62
CA PHE A 384 -4.77 -3.18 -11.30
C PHE A 384 -4.61 -4.56 -10.68
N VAL A 385 -4.06 -4.60 -9.48
CA VAL A 385 -3.96 -5.80 -8.63
C VAL A 385 -4.70 -5.51 -7.33
N LEU A 386 -5.56 -6.43 -6.88
CA LEU A 386 -6.36 -6.24 -5.68
C LEU A 386 -5.46 -6.12 -4.42
N PRO A 387 -5.41 -4.96 -3.74
CA PRO A 387 -4.51 -4.79 -2.61
C PRO A 387 -5.00 -5.54 -1.36
N GLY A 388 -4.05 -6.11 -0.59
CA GLY A 388 -4.28 -6.57 0.79
C GLY A 388 -5.10 -7.85 0.98
N CYS A 389 -5.59 -8.51 -0.09
CA CYS A 389 -6.33 -9.77 0.06
C CYS A 389 -5.41 -11.01 0.19
N GLY A 390 -4.13 -10.87 -0.14
CA GLY A 390 -3.10 -11.91 0.06
C GLY A 390 -2.55 -11.93 1.48
N ALA A 391 -1.36 -11.37 1.69
CA ALA A 391 -0.63 -11.42 2.97
C ALA A 391 -1.44 -10.92 4.17
N PHE A 392 -2.30 -9.92 3.98
CA PHE A 392 -3.11 -9.33 5.05
C PHE A 392 -4.46 -10.02 5.27
N LYS A 393 -4.84 -10.97 4.41
CA LYS A 393 -6.10 -11.74 4.52
C LYS A 393 -7.34 -10.87 4.73
N ASN A 394 -7.39 -9.69 4.10
CA ASN A 394 -8.57 -8.82 4.17
C ASN A 394 -9.82 -9.53 3.60
N PRO A 395 -11.04 -9.17 4.03
CA PRO A 395 -12.29 -9.73 3.50
C PRO A 395 -12.41 -9.51 1.99
N GLU A 396 -12.20 -10.58 1.22
CA GLU A 396 -11.93 -10.50 -0.21
C GLU A 396 -13.11 -9.95 -1.01
N LYS A 397 -14.35 -10.33 -0.66
CA LYS A 397 -15.56 -9.91 -1.36
C LYS A 397 -15.83 -8.42 -1.17
N ILE A 398 -15.67 -7.92 0.06
CA ILE A 398 -15.81 -6.49 0.38
C ILE A 398 -14.67 -5.69 -0.27
N ALA A 399 -13.42 -6.16 -0.16
CA ALA A 399 -12.26 -5.51 -0.77
C ALA A 399 -12.40 -5.43 -2.30
N ALA A 400 -12.83 -6.51 -2.96
CA ALA A 400 -13.10 -6.55 -4.39
C ALA A 400 -14.18 -5.54 -4.79
N ALA A 401 -15.26 -5.40 -4.01
CA ALA A 401 -16.32 -4.44 -4.30
C ALA A 401 -15.82 -2.99 -4.27
N HIS A 402 -15.04 -2.61 -3.26
CA HIS A 402 -14.39 -1.30 -3.21
C HIS A 402 -13.48 -1.08 -4.40
N PHE A 403 -12.56 -2.01 -4.63
CA PHE A 403 -11.57 -1.95 -5.70
C PHE A 403 -12.21 -1.80 -7.09
N VAL A 404 -13.16 -2.66 -7.43
CA VAL A 404 -13.89 -2.61 -8.72
C VAL A 404 -14.71 -1.33 -8.85
N SER A 405 -15.42 -0.92 -7.79
CA SER A 405 -16.25 0.28 -7.86
C SER A 405 -15.41 1.53 -8.12
N THR A 406 -14.22 1.62 -7.50
CA THR A 406 -13.29 2.72 -7.75
C THR A 406 -12.76 2.70 -9.18
N ILE A 407 -12.39 1.54 -9.74
CA ILE A 407 -11.98 1.45 -11.16
C ILE A 407 -13.10 1.95 -12.07
N LYS A 408 -14.33 1.46 -11.87
CA LYS A 408 -15.50 1.84 -12.67
C LYS A 408 -15.85 3.31 -12.58
N TYR A 409 -15.57 3.96 -11.45
CA TYR A 409 -15.73 5.40 -11.31
C TYR A 409 -14.87 6.18 -12.32
N TYR A 410 -13.67 5.70 -12.65
CA TYR A 410 -12.72 6.37 -13.54
C TYR A 410 -12.81 5.91 -15.01
N GLU A 411 -13.64 4.93 -15.36
CA GLU A 411 -13.72 4.36 -16.71
C GLU A 411 -14.04 5.41 -17.79
N GLU A 412 -14.97 6.33 -17.52
CA GLU A 412 -15.31 7.43 -18.45
C GLU A 412 -14.07 8.31 -18.71
N GLN A 413 -13.35 8.70 -17.65
CA GLN A 413 -12.13 9.50 -17.77
C GLN A 413 -10.99 8.74 -18.46
N PHE A 414 -10.89 7.43 -18.26
CA PHE A 414 -9.92 6.60 -18.97
C PHE A 414 -10.23 6.55 -20.47
N ALA A 415 -11.51 6.39 -20.84
CA ALA A 415 -11.91 6.42 -22.24
C ALA A 415 -11.58 7.78 -22.91
N GLU A 416 -11.90 8.90 -22.23
CA GLU A 416 -11.56 10.26 -22.70
C GLU A 416 -10.05 10.46 -22.91
N ASN A 417 -9.23 9.91 -22.02
CA ASN A 417 -7.76 10.04 -22.08
C ASN A 417 -7.08 8.88 -22.85
N LYS A 418 -7.86 8.01 -23.52
CA LYS A 418 -7.37 6.83 -24.26
C LYS A 418 -6.49 5.89 -23.41
N ILE A 419 -6.79 5.83 -22.12
CA ILE A 419 -6.16 4.92 -21.17
C ILE A 419 -6.87 3.57 -21.27
N SER A 420 -6.09 2.51 -21.19
CA SER A 420 -6.59 1.13 -21.15
C SER A 420 -6.18 0.51 -19.83
N PHE A 421 -6.89 -0.53 -19.38
CA PHE A 421 -6.51 -1.21 -18.16
C PHE A 421 -6.83 -2.71 -18.18
N ASN A 422 -6.14 -3.46 -17.34
CA ASN A 422 -6.48 -4.83 -16.98
C ASN A 422 -6.52 -4.96 -15.46
N ILE A 423 -7.41 -5.81 -14.96
CA ILE A 423 -7.34 -6.31 -13.59
C ILE A 423 -6.61 -7.66 -13.65
N VAL A 424 -5.46 -7.78 -13.00
CA VAL A 424 -4.61 -8.97 -13.05
C VAL A 424 -4.59 -9.65 -11.70
N GLU A 425 -4.89 -10.95 -11.70
CA GLU A 425 -4.86 -11.78 -10.49
C GLU A 425 -4.34 -13.18 -10.84
N TYR A 426 -3.30 -13.63 -10.14
CA TYR A 426 -2.68 -14.93 -10.38
C TYR A 426 -3.46 -16.06 -9.66
N ASN A 427 -4.09 -15.75 -8.53
CA ASN A 427 -4.91 -16.68 -7.78
C ASN A 427 -6.25 -16.91 -8.51
N ALA A 428 -6.48 -18.14 -8.99
CA ALA A 428 -7.65 -18.47 -9.78
C ALA A 428 -9.00 -18.17 -9.08
N ARG A 429 -9.06 -18.35 -7.75
CA ARG A 429 -10.27 -18.11 -6.97
C ARG A 429 -10.56 -16.62 -6.84
N LEU A 430 -9.54 -15.82 -6.52
CA LEU A 430 -9.65 -14.37 -6.47
C LEU A 430 -9.94 -13.77 -7.86
N ALA A 431 -9.34 -14.30 -8.92
CA ALA A 431 -9.64 -13.88 -10.29
C ALA A 431 -11.12 -14.10 -10.65
N GLY A 432 -11.69 -15.25 -10.29
CA GLY A 432 -13.12 -15.52 -10.49
C GLY A 432 -14.04 -14.62 -9.66
N LEU A 433 -13.64 -14.30 -8.42
CA LEU A 433 -14.34 -13.32 -7.57
C LEU A 433 -14.31 -11.92 -8.19
N LEU A 434 -13.15 -11.47 -8.68
CA LEU A 434 -12.96 -10.18 -9.31
C LEU A 434 -13.79 -10.06 -10.60
N ASP A 435 -13.81 -11.11 -11.43
CA ASP A 435 -14.64 -11.15 -12.64
C ASP A 435 -16.13 -11.01 -12.30
N THR A 436 -16.62 -11.83 -11.35
CA THR A 436 -18.02 -11.75 -10.88
C THR A 436 -18.34 -10.35 -10.34
N THR A 437 -17.45 -9.80 -9.50
CA THR A 437 -17.62 -8.48 -8.90
C THR A 437 -17.61 -7.38 -9.95
N TYR A 438 -16.73 -7.49 -10.95
CA TYR A 438 -16.66 -6.55 -12.07
C TYR A 438 -17.93 -6.57 -12.93
N GLN A 439 -18.63 -7.69 -13.04
CA GLN A 439 -19.94 -7.72 -13.71
C GLN A 439 -21.08 -7.14 -12.84
N SER A 440 -21.04 -7.35 -11.52
CA SER A 440 -22.18 -7.04 -10.64
C SER A 440 -22.14 -5.70 -9.92
N VAL A 441 -20.95 -5.10 -9.73
CA VAL A 441 -20.76 -3.86 -8.96
C VAL A 441 -20.60 -2.68 -9.91
N GLY A 442 -21.29 -1.56 -9.66
CA GLY A 442 -21.16 -0.30 -10.40
C GLY A 442 -20.24 0.72 -9.71
N LYS A 443 -20.30 2.00 -10.14
CA LYS A 443 -19.47 3.09 -9.59
C LYS A 443 -20.02 3.71 -8.30
N GLU A 444 -21.22 3.34 -7.89
CA GLU A 444 -21.99 4.00 -6.82
C GLU A 444 -21.30 3.89 -5.44
N LEU A 445 -20.62 2.78 -5.16
CA LEU A 445 -19.89 2.62 -3.90
C LEU A 445 -18.68 3.58 -3.82
N SER A 446 -17.94 3.79 -4.91
CA SER A 446 -16.88 4.81 -4.96
C SER A 446 -17.46 6.23 -4.87
N GLU A 447 -18.62 6.49 -5.50
CA GLU A 447 -19.30 7.77 -5.34
C GLU A 447 -19.66 8.08 -3.89
N LEU A 448 -20.14 7.08 -3.15
CA LEU A 448 -20.39 7.16 -1.71
C LEU A 448 -19.11 7.43 -0.94
N ASN A 449 -18.01 6.70 -1.21
CA ASN A 449 -16.72 6.93 -0.54
C ASN A 449 -16.25 8.38 -0.73
N LYS A 450 -16.29 8.90 -1.97
CA LYS A 450 -15.94 10.29 -2.25
C LYS A 450 -16.82 11.29 -1.49
N ALA A 451 -18.13 11.05 -1.43
CA ALA A 451 -19.06 11.91 -0.67
C ALA A 451 -18.76 11.89 0.84
N ILE A 452 -18.44 10.72 1.39
CA ILE A 452 -18.02 10.57 2.80
C ILE A 452 -16.71 11.33 3.04
N HIS A 453 -15.73 11.22 2.15
CA HIS A 453 -14.42 11.88 2.33
C HIS A 453 -14.53 13.40 2.25
N GLN A 454 -15.40 13.93 1.39
CA GLN A 454 -15.69 15.36 1.27
C GLN A 454 -16.50 15.92 2.46
N THR A 455 -17.09 15.06 3.29
CA THR A 455 -17.89 15.48 4.46
C THR A 455 -16.99 15.95 5.59
N LYS A 456 -17.01 17.27 5.85
CA LYS A 456 -16.20 17.90 6.91
C LYS A 456 -16.70 17.64 8.33
N ASN A 457 -18.00 17.37 8.52
CA ASN A 457 -18.57 17.14 9.84
C ASN A 457 -18.24 15.69 10.31
N PRO A 458 -17.45 15.50 11.39
CA PRO A 458 -17.02 14.16 11.80
C PRO A 458 -18.17 13.24 12.21
N LEU A 459 -19.20 13.77 12.88
CA LEU A 459 -20.34 12.97 13.32
C LEU A 459 -21.16 12.46 12.13
N ILE A 460 -21.41 13.32 11.12
CA ILE A 460 -22.12 12.92 9.91
C ILE A 460 -21.27 11.92 9.11
N LYS A 461 -19.96 12.19 8.97
CA LYS A 461 -19.02 11.29 8.30
C LYS A 461 -19.04 9.90 8.92
N ASN A 462 -18.92 9.78 10.24
CA ASN A 462 -18.92 8.50 10.95
C ASN A 462 -20.25 7.75 10.81
N ARG A 463 -21.37 8.47 10.81
CA ARG A 463 -22.69 7.85 10.60
C ARG A 463 -22.85 7.35 9.16
N ALA A 464 -22.33 8.06 8.17
CA ALA A 464 -22.34 7.60 6.78
C ALA A 464 -21.43 6.38 6.57
N ILE A 465 -20.27 6.35 7.23
CA ILE A 465 -19.39 5.16 7.26
C ILE A 465 -20.16 3.96 7.84
N ALA A 466 -20.84 4.11 8.97
CA ALA A 466 -21.62 3.02 9.57
C ALA A 466 -22.71 2.47 8.64
N VAL A 467 -23.37 3.34 7.85
CA VAL A 467 -24.34 2.90 6.83
C VAL A 467 -23.63 2.10 5.74
N ARG A 468 -22.52 2.59 5.20
CA ARG A 468 -21.73 1.90 4.18
C ARG A 468 -21.31 0.51 4.64
N GLU A 469 -20.74 0.38 5.85
CA GLU A 469 -20.31 -0.91 6.40
C GLU A 469 -21.48 -1.89 6.61
N SER A 470 -22.64 -1.37 7.01
CA SER A 470 -23.85 -2.21 7.18
C SER A 470 -24.38 -2.71 5.83
N ILE A 471 -24.34 -1.89 4.78
CA ILE A 471 -24.68 -2.30 3.41
C ILE A 471 -23.71 -3.39 2.93
N LEU A 472 -22.41 -3.19 3.15
CA LEU A 472 -21.37 -4.15 2.72
C LEU A 472 -21.45 -5.47 3.49
N SER A 473 -21.92 -5.45 4.74
CA SER A 473 -22.15 -6.68 5.52
C SER A 473 -23.28 -7.54 4.90
N LEU A 474 -24.34 -6.92 4.39
CA LEU A 474 -25.38 -7.62 3.63
C LEU A 474 -24.88 -8.13 2.28
N TYR A 475 -24.05 -7.34 1.59
CA TYR A 475 -23.41 -7.81 0.36
C TYR A 475 -22.55 -9.05 0.66
N ASP A 476 -21.75 -9.02 1.72
CA ASP A 476 -20.89 -10.13 2.10
C ASP A 476 -21.70 -11.40 2.43
N SER A 477 -22.82 -11.25 3.16
CA SER A 477 -23.72 -12.36 3.53
C SER A 477 -24.48 -13.01 2.37
N GLY A 478 -24.55 -12.36 1.20
CA GLY A 478 -25.08 -12.97 -0.02
C GLY A 478 -26.04 -12.12 -0.83
N ASN A 479 -26.44 -10.93 -0.36
CA ASN A 479 -27.32 -10.06 -1.12
C ASN A 479 -26.63 -9.57 -2.41
N ALA A 480 -27.39 -9.42 -3.49
CA ALA A 480 -26.86 -8.88 -4.73
C ALA A 480 -26.59 -7.37 -4.56
N MET A 481 -25.45 -6.90 -5.07
CA MET A 481 -25.12 -5.47 -5.03
C MET A 481 -26.20 -4.61 -5.70
N THR A 482 -26.84 -5.11 -6.75
CA THR A 482 -27.95 -4.45 -7.46
C THR A 482 -29.12 -4.06 -6.55
N ASP A 483 -29.41 -4.89 -5.54
CA ASP A 483 -30.50 -4.64 -4.60
C ASP A 483 -30.12 -3.58 -3.56
N LEU A 484 -28.81 -3.39 -3.35
CA LEU A 484 -28.23 -2.48 -2.36
C LEU A 484 -27.89 -1.10 -2.96
N ILE A 485 -27.70 -1.00 -4.29
CA ILE A 485 -27.42 0.25 -5.00
C ILE A 485 -28.40 1.38 -4.64
N PRO A 486 -29.74 1.18 -4.57
CA PRO A 486 -30.66 2.25 -4.20
C PRO A 486 -30.34 2.89 -2.83
N LEU A 487 -29.89 2.09 -1.86
CA LEU A 487 -29.51 2.56 -0.53
C LEU A 487 -28.22 3.38 -0.60
N ILE A 488 -27.22 2.89 -1.35
CA ILE A 488 -25.95 3.60 -1.60
C ILE A 488 -26.20 4.96 -2.27
N THR A 489 -27.03 5.00 -3.32
CA THR A 489 -27.38 6.22 -4.05
C THR A 489 -28.13 7.20 -3.15
N ALA A 490 -29.10 6.73 -2.36
CA ALA A 490 -29.86 7.59 -1.47
C ALA A 490 -28.98 8.21 -0.36
N THR A 491 -28.07 7.43 0.24
CA THR A 491 -27.09 7.94 1.21
C THR A 491 -26.16 8.96 0.56
N THR A 492 -25.65 8.67 -0.64
CA THR A 492 -24.78 9.57 -1.41
C THR A 492 -25.46 10.90 -1.70
N ASN A 493 -26.70 10.86 -2.17
CA ASN A 493 -27.49 12.06 -2.48
C ASN A 493 -27.71 12.92 -1.23
N LEU A 494 -28.02 12.31 -0.08
CA LEU A 494 -28.15 13.05 1.18
C LEU A 494 -26.86 13.74 1.63
N LEU A 495 -25.69 13.15 1.34
CA LEU A 495 -24.40 13.78 1.64
C LEU A 495 -24.12 14.96 0.70
N ARG A 496 -24.36 14.79 -0.61
CA ARG A 496 -23.99 15.77 -1.66
C ARG A 496 -24.97 16.93 -1.83
N CYS A 497 -26.27 16.70 -1.62
CA CYS A 497 -27.30 17.70 -1.91
C CYS A 497 -27.18 18.96 -1.06
N LYS A 498 -27.74 20.06 -1.57
CA LYS A 498 -27.79 21.34 -0.85
C LYS A 498 -28.79 21.27 0.32
N PRO A 499 -28.64 22.10 1.36
CA PRO A 499 -29.54 22.07 2.53
C PRO A 499 -31.03 22.16 2.19
N GLU A 500 -31.39 22.89 1.14
CA GLU A 500 -32.78 23.12 0.73
C GLU A 500 -33.46 21.85 0.17
N GLU A 501 -32.67 20.96 -0.43
CA GLU A 501 -33.15 19.71 -1.05
C GLU A 501 -33.20 18.55 -0.03
N LYS A 502 -32.48 18.67 1.09
CA LYS A 502 -32.35 17.62 2.11
C LYS A 502 -33.70 17.20 2.71
N ALA A 503 -34.62 18.14 2.91
CA ALA A 503 -35.90 17.85 3.55
C ALA A 503 -36.75 16.84 2.75
N SER A 504 -36.80 17.00 1.42
CA SER A 504 -37.51 16.05 0.54
C SER A 504 -36.82 14.69 0.51
N LEU A 505 -35.48 14.70 0.32
CA LEU A 505 -34.68 13.48 0.21
C LEU A 505 -34.72 12.64 1.50
N ILE A 506 -34.85 13.26 2.67
CA ILE A 506 -35.04 12.56 3.95
C ILE A 506 -36.32 11.72 3.93
N GLY A 507 -37.42 12.23 3.38
CA GLY A 507 -38.69 11.52 3.31
C GLY A 507 -38.60 10.28 2.40
N ASP A 508 -37.96 10.43 1.24
CA ASP A 508 -37.76 9.32 0.29
C ASP A 508 -36.79 8.28 0.86
N TYR A 509 -35.74 8.73 1.53
CA TYR A 509 -34.78 7.86 2.23
C TYR A 509 -35.47 7.00 3.30
N LYS A 510 -36.37 7.57 4.11
CA LYS A 510 -37.14 6.81 5.13
C LYS A 510 -37.98 5.71 4.47
N LYS A 511 -38.77 6.05 3.45
CA LYS A 511 -39.62 5.08 2.74
C LYS A 511 -38.80 3.93 2.15
N LEU A 512 -37.64 4.24 1.59
CA LEU A 512 -36.72 3.24 1.04
C LEU A 512 -36.22 2.29 2.15
N VAL A 513 -35.78 2.85 3.28
CA VAL A 513 -35.31 2.09 4.45
C VAL A 513 -36.40 1.19 5.03
N GLU A 514 -37.62 1.72 5.21
CA GLU A 514 -38.76 0.97 5.74
C GLU A 514 -39.20 -0.16 4.81
N ASN A 515 -39.11 0.02 3.48
CA ASN A 515 -39.40 -1.03 2.53
C ASN A 515 -38.35 -2.15 2.56
N PHE A 516 -37.08 -1.81 2.81
CA PHE A 516 -36.01 -2.80 2.93
C PHE A 516 -36.08 -3.58 4.25
N HIS A 517 -36.48 -2.94 5.35
CA HIS A 517 -36.54 -3.52 6.70
C HIS A 517 -37.58 -4.65 6.88
N LYS A 518 -38.43 -4.93 5.89
CA LYS A 518 -39.43 -6.01 5.95
C LYS A 518 -38.82 -7.43 5.91
N GLN A 519 -37.49 -7.55 5.88
CA GLN A 519 -36.76 -8.82 5.93
C GLN A 519 -36.33 -9.13 7.39
N PRO A 520 -36.65 -10.33 7.93
CA PRO A 520 -36.53 -10.63 9.36
C PRO A 520 -35.10 -10.97 9.84
N ASP A 521 -34.04 -10.52 9.15
CA ASP A 521 -32.65 -10.83 9.52
C ASP A 521 -31.94 -9.71 10.32
N ASP A 522 -30.99 -10.11 11.18
CA ASP A 522 -30.27 -9.19 12.10
C ASP A 522 -29.44 -8.14 11.36
N LEU A 523 -28.94 -8.46 10.16
CA LEU A 523 -28.14 -7.55 9.34
C LEU A 523 -29.01 -6.40 8.77
N SER A 524 -30.25 -6.71 8.37
CA SER A 524 -31.24 -5.74 7.92
C SER A 524 -31.71 -4.83 9.06
N HIS A 525 -31.79 -5.36 10.28
CA HIS A 525 -32.04 -4.54 11.48
C HIS A 525 -30.86 -3.58 11.75
N ASN A 526 -29.61 -4.06 11.67
CA ASN A 526 -28.42 -3.23 11.82
C ASN A 526 -28.35 -2.12 10.77
N LEU A 527 -28.62 -2.45 9.51
CA LEU A 527 -28.66 -1.46 8.44
C LEU A 527 -29.75 -0.43 8.66
N HIS A 528 -30.97 -0.86 9.01
CA HIS A 528 -32.06 0.04 9.35
C HIS A 528 -31.64 1.02 10.46
N ALA A 529 -31.08 0.52 11.57
CA ALA A 529 -30.62 1.36 12.66
C ALA A 529 -29.52 2.36 12.24
N ALA A 530 -28.53 1.92 11.45
CA ALA A 530 -27.47 2.78 10.94
C ALA A 530 -28.03 3.90 10.05
N MET A 531 -28.92 3.55 9.13
CA MET A 531 -29.55 4.50 8.20
C MET A 531 -30.42 5.52 8.93
N MET A 532 -31.17 5.09 9.95
CA MET A 532 -32.00 5.98 10.77
C MET A 532 -31.16 6.93 11.63
N LYS A 533 -30.05 6.46 12.20
CA LYS A 533 -29.09 7.32 12.90
C LYS A 533 -28.45 8.34 11.96
N PHE A 534 -28.10 7.93 10.74
CA PHE A 534 -27.53 8.82 9.74
C PHE A 534 -28.50 9.94 9.35
N VAL A 535 -29.73 9.60 8.95
CA VAL A 535 -30.72 10.59 8.51
C VAL A 535 -31.14 11.54 9.64
N SER A 536 -31.19 11.05 10.89
CA SER A 536 -31.38 11.89 12.08
C SER A 536 -30.23 12.88 12.30
N GLY A 537 -29.00 12.44 12.07
CA GLY A 537 -27.82 13.31 12.18
C GLY A 537 -27.85 14.45 11.18
N ILE A 538 -28.19 14.14 9.93
CA ILE A 538 -28.37 15.13 8.86
C ILE A 538 -29.48 16.13 9.23
N ALA A 539 -30.66 15.64 9.62
CA ALA A 539 -31.80 16.49 9.95
C ALA A 539 -31.49 17.47 11.09
N ARG A 540 -30.84 16.99 12.16
CA ARG A 540 -30.44 17.83 13.29
C ARG A 540 -29.39 18.87 12.92
N PHE A 541 -28.35 18.47 12.17
CA PHE A 541 -27.28 19.38 11.78
C PHE A 541 -27.78 20.53 10.89
N PHE A 542 -28.72 20.27 9.99
CA PHE A 542 -29.30 21.29 9.10
C PHE A 542 -30.59 21.93 9.64
N GLY A 543 -30.98 21.65 10.88
CA GLY A 543 -32.15 22.29 11.52
C GLY A 543 -33.49 22.00 10.83
N ILE A 544 -33.63 20.83 10.20
CA ILE A 544 -34.83 20.44 9.45
C ILE A 544 -35.94 20.09 10.46
N LYS A 545 -36.86 21.04 10.67
CA LYS A 545 -38.01 20.88 11.58
C LYS A 545 -38.97 19.81 11.06
N HIS A 546 -39.65 19.11 11.97
CA HIS A 546 -40.52 17.93 11.79
C HIS A 546 -39.86 16.54 11.89
N PHE A 547 -38.56 16.45 12.15
CA PHE A 547 -37.89 15.14 12.24
C PHE A 547 -38.20 14.35 13.54
N ASP A 548 -38.29 15.00 14.70
CA ASP A 548 -38.38 14.32 16.02
C ASP A 548 -39.83 13.92 16.44
N LYS A 549 -40.83 13.95 15.54
CA LYS A 549 -42.24 13.68 15.90
C LYS A 549 -42.76 12.27 15.58
N ASP A 550 -42.00 11.43 14.90
CA ASP A 550 -42.41 10.06 14.57
C ASP A 550 -42.18 9.13 15.78
N ALA A 551 -43.22 8.51 16.33
CA ALA A 551 -43.12 7.72 17.58
C ALA A 551 -42.17 6.51 17.46
N ALA A 552 -42.03 5.92 16.27
CA ALA A 552 -41.05 4.85 15.99
C ALA A 552 -39.59 5.28 16.15
N PHE A 553 -39.29 6.59 16.17
CA PHE A 553 -37.93 7.13 16.32
C PHE A 553 -37.42 7.16 17.76
N LYS A 554 -38.31 7.16 18.76
CA LYS A 554 -37.87 7.16 20.16
C LYS A 554 -37.38 5.79 20.60
N ASP A 555 -37.98 4.72 20.09
CA ASP A 555 -37.68 3.37 20.56
C ASP A 555 -36.36 2.84 19.97
N SER A 556 -36.09 2.99 18.67
CA SER A 556 -34.82 2.53 18.07
C SER A 556 -33.58 3.35 18.50
N ALA A 557 -33.77 4.60 18.93
CA ALA A 557 -32.68 5.42 19.46
C ALA A 557 -32.40 5.11 20.95
N ASN A 558 -33.42 4.69 21.71
CA ASN A 558 -33.31 4.39 23.13
C ASN A 558 -32.93 2.93 23.43
N GLU A 559 -33.26 1.97 22.57
CA GLU A 559 -32.88 0.56 22.75
C GLU A 559 -31.37 0.30 22.70
N LEU A 560 -30.57 1.25 22.21
CA LEU A 560 -29.10 1.17 22.20
C LEU A 560 -28.43 2.02 23.27
N THR A 561 -29.10 3.02 23.86
CA THR A 561 -28.59 3.67 25.07
C THR A 561 -28.78 2.80 26.29
N SER A 562 -29.86 2.01 26.37
CA SER A 562 -30.07 1.04 27.46
C SER A 562 -29.14 -0.18 27.38
N ASN A 563 -28.81 -0.65 26.17
CA ASN A 563 -27.86 -1.76 25.99
C ASN A 563 -26.37 -1.36 26.09
N LEU A 564 -26.07 -0.06 26.20
CA LEU A 564 -24.74 0.45 26.53
C LEU A 564 -24.64 1.00 27.96
N SER A 565 -25.76 1.11 28.70
CA SER A 565 -25.76 1.61 30.08
C SER A 565 -25.96 0.54 31.16
N ASP A 566 -26.38 -0.68 30.82
CA ASP A 566 -26.53 -1.77 31.79
C ASP A 566 -25.70 -3.00 31.42
N LYS A 567 -24.38 -2.87 31.61
CA LYS A 567 -23.50 -3.92 32.14
C LYS A 567 -22.15 -3.29 32.46
N GLY A 568 -21.96 -2.96 33.73
CA GLY A 568 -20.62 -2.76 34.27
C GLY A 568 -19.86 -4.08 34.19
N SER A 569 -19.10 -4.26 33.11
CA SER A 569 -18.03 -5.26 33.03
C SER A 569 -16.75 -4.52 32.64
N THR A 570 -15.78 -4.59 33.55
CA THR A 570 -14.43 -4.08 33.38
C THR A 570 -13.73 -4.69 32.16
N PRO A 571 -12.72 -4.02 31.56
CA PRO A 571 -12.12 -4.41 30.27
C PRO A 571 -11.26 -5.70 30.28
N GLU A 572 -11.31 -6.53 31.32
CA GLU A 572 -10.41 -7.68 31.46
C GLU A 572 -11.01 -9.03 31.02
N ASP A 573 -12.31 -9.15 30.75
CA ASP A 573 -12.95 -10.47 30.54
C ASP A 573 -13.32 -10.84 29.09
N SER A 574 -13.00 -10.04 28.07
CA SER A 574 -13.40 -10.33 26.67
C SER A 574 -12.27 -10.88 25.77
N VAL A 575 -11.06 -11.12 26.28
CA VAL A 575 -9.91 -11.58 25.47
C VAL A 575 -9.86 -13.11 25.27
N LEU A 576 -10.76 -13.88 25.86
CA LEU A 576 -10.81 -15.34 25.70
C LEU A 576 -12.14 -15.79 25.08
N LYS A 577 -12.33 -15.47 23.79
CA LYS A 577 -13.09 -16.26 22.80
C LYS A 577 -13.12 -15.55 21.44
N LEU A 578 -12.10 -15.83 20.62
CA LEU A 578 -12.18 -15.99 19.17
C LEU A 578 -10.89 -16.66 18.69
#